data_AF-A0A2E8PZZ3-F1
#
_entry.id   AF-A0A2E8PZZ3-F1
#
_cell.length_a   1.000
_cell.length_b   1.000
_cell.length_c   1.000
_cell.angle_alpha   90.00
_cell.angle_beta   90.00
_cell.angle_gamma   90.00
#
_symmetry.space_group_name_H-M   'P 1'
#
loop_
_entity.id
_entity.type
_entity.pdbx_description
1 polymer ?
#
loop_
_entity_poly.entity_id
_entity_poly.type
_entity_poly.pdbx_seq_one_letter_code
_entity_poly.pdbx_strand_id
1 'polypeptide(L)'
;MKKVVFVFLIALLFPGILAAQEISPTYFNRITLDGVDELARALSDPEVSVEQKRLAVNRMSELSRQLPNSNVQPSRLYNPLLGALRPEKNVKDHHVLRIAICEALRNFADLDGSAQLIGPLGRVMMDSDEHEEVRAAAARTLADFRKDRSAAVEALISALNKELDRGPNSNNTSITSVICVSLGTLRDKRALVPLMKVVQSSFPNQTKRNAKTALESLDWGR
;
A
#
# COMPACT_ATOMS: atom_id res chain seq x y z
N MET A 1 -44.41 58.95 29.89
CA MET A 1 -44.12 59.23 28.45
C MET A 1 -42.66 58.95 28.19
N LYS A 2 -42.38 58.04 27.22
CA LYS A 2 -41.14 57.88 26.43
C LYS A 2 -39.86 57.45 27.18
N LYS A 3 -38.99 56.58 26.67
CA LYS A 3 -38.97 55.61 25.56
C LYS A 3 -37.73 54.74 25.86
N VAL A 4 -37.88 53.43 25.87
CA VAL A 4 -36.76 52.47 25.84
C VAL A 4 -36.09 52.63 24.47
N VAL A 5 -34.77 52.88 24.44
CA VAL A 5 -33.97 52.82 23.22
C VAL A 5 -32.86 51.80 23.43
N PHE A 6 -32.99 50.73 22.67
CA PHE A 6 -32.10 49.59 22.54
C PHE A 6 -31.28 49.83 21.27
N VAL A 7 -29.94 49.96 21.34
CA VAL A 7 -29.09 49.90 20.14
C VAL A 7 -27.78 49.17 20.45
N PHE A 8 -27.78 47.92 19.98
CA PHE A 8 -26.69 47.07 19.48
C PHE A 8 -25.23 47.48 19.73
N LEU A 9 -24.58 46.66 20.56
CA LEU A 9 -23.14 46.43 20.54
C LEU A 9 -22.81 45.60 19.28
N ILE A 10 -22.17 46.21 18.28
CA ILE A 10 -21.60 45.47 17.15
C ILE A 10 -20.33 44.78 17.65
N ALA A 11 -20.47 43.52 18.06
CA ALA A 11 -19.33 42.62 18.20
C ALA A 11 -18.79 42.32 16.81
N LEU A 12 -17.64 42.90 16.47
CA LEU A 12 -16.79 42.45 15.37
C LEU A 12 -16.28 41.04 15.70
N LEU A 13 -17.12 40.04 15.44
CA LEU A 13 -16.71 38.66 15.30
C LEU A 13 -15.93 38.57 13.99
N PHE A 14 -14.61 38.67 14.07
CA PHE A 14 -13.76 38.03 13.07
C PHE A 14 -13.94 36.52 13.28
N PRO A 15 -14.59 35.77 12.37
CA PRO A 15 -14.41 34.34 12.38
C PRO A 15 -12.96 34.14 11.92
N GLY A 16 -12.10 33.78 12.86
CA GLY A 16 -10.78 33.27 12.54
C GLY A 16 -10.98 32.07 11.60
N ILE A 17 -10.84 32.31 10.31
CA ILE A 17 -10.58 31.27 9.34
C ILE A 17 -9.24 30.70 9.80
N LEU A 18 -9.29 29.58 10.53
CA LEU A 18 -8.15 28.69 10.67
C LEU A 18 -7.85 28.21 9.25
N ALA A 19 -7.05 29.00 8.53
CA ALA A 19 -6.44 28.55 7.31
C ALA A 19 -5.57 27.36 7.72
N ALA A 20 -5.97 26.16 7.31
CA ALA A 20 -5.08 25.01 7.32
C ALA A 20 -3.80 25.47 6.61
N GLN A 21 -2.71 25.60 7.37
CA GLN A 21 -1.42 26.00 6.80
C GLN A 21 -1.05 24.93 5.77
N GLU A 22 -1.09 25.29 4.50
CA GLU A 22 -0.62 24.39 3.43
C GLU A 22 0.88 24.14 3.65
N ILE A 23 1.21 22.94 4.13
CA ILE A 23 2.59 22.48 4.20
C ILE A 23 3.15 22.53 2.77
N SER A 24 4.23 23.29 2.58
CA SER A 24 4.90 23.40 1.29
C SER A 24 5.25 22.00 0.75
N PRO A 25 5.05 21.70 -0.54
CA PRO A 25 5.43 20.41 -1.13
C PRO A 25 6.91 20.05 -0.94
N THR A 26 7.76 21.07 -0.74
CA THR A 26 9.21 20.89 -0.53
C THR A 26 9.59 20.63 0.93
N TYR A 27 8.65 20.75 1.87
CA TYR A 27 8.87 20.59 3.30
C TYR A 27 9.49 19.22 3.62
N PHE A 28 8.82 18.16 3.18
CA PHE A 28 9.23 16.78 3.49
C PHE A 28 10.59 16.42 2.87
N ASN A 29 10.97 17.04 1.74
CA ASN A 29 12.24 16.75 1.07
C ASN A 29 13.47 17.09 1.93
N ARG A 30 13.31 17.98 2.92
CA ARG A 30 14.38 18.37 3.84
C ARG A 30 14.55 17.40 5.01
N ILE A 31 13.57 16.54 5.27
CA ILE A 31 13.60 15.62 6.40
C ILE A 31 14.62 14.51 6.12
N THR A 32 15.55 14.30 7.04
CA THR A 32 16.56 13.23 7.00
C THR A 32 16.10 12.02 7.84
N LEU A 33 16.92 10.98 7.91
CA LEU A 33 16.65 9.81 8.77
C LEU A 33 16.41 10.16 10.25
N ASP A 34 17.02 11.23 10.76
CA ASP A 34 16.84 11.68 12.15
C ASP A 34 15.45 12.28 12.39
N GLY A 35 14.81 12.80 11.34
CA GLY A 35 13.49 13.43 11.40
C GLY A 35 12.33 12.51 11.01
N VAL A 36 12.53 11.19 10.91
CA VAL A 36 11.47 10.25 10.48
C VAL A 36 10.20 10.33 11.34
N ASP A 37 10.33 10.68 12.62
CA ASP A 37 9.17 10.83 13.52
C ASP A 37 8.23 11.96 13.08
N GLU A 38 8.72 12.95 12.34
CA GLU A 38 7.90 14.01 11.75
C GLU A 38 7.09 13.51 10.55
N LEU A 39 7.69 12.70 9.68
CA LEU A 39 6.97 12.03 8.60
C LEU A 39 5.90 11.10 9.19
N ALA A 40 6.22 10.39 10.28
CA ALA A 40 5.28 9.51 10.96
C ALA A 40 4.08 10.29 11.53
N ARG A 41 4.34 11.44 12.17
CA ARG A 41 3.30 12.36 12.66
C ARG A 41 2.38 12.81 11.54
N ALA A 42 2.94 13.24 10.41
CA ALA A 42 2.15 13.67 9.25
C ALA A 42 1.23 12.57 8.70
N LEU A 43 1.67 11.31 8.71
CA LEU A 43 0.81 10.18 8.29
C LEU A 43 -0.36 9.94 9.23
N SER A 44 -0.15 10.11 10.54
CA SER A 44 -1.18 9.89 11.56
C SER A 44 -2.14 11.05 11.77
N ASP A 45 -1.78 12.25 11.31
CA ASP A 45 -2.56 13.46 11.54
C ASP A 45 -3.82 13.48 10.63
N PRO A 46 -5.04 13.56 11.19
CA PRO A 46 -6.27 13.62 10.40
C PRO A 46 -6.42 14.92 9.61
N GLU A 47 -5.77 16.01 10.03
CA GLU A 47 -5.84 17.32 9.37
C GLU A 47 -4.89 17.40 8.16
N VAL A 48 -3.93 16.48 8.05
CA VAL A 48 -3.01 16.42 6.92
C VAL A 48 -3.71 15.76 5.73
N SER A 49 -3.70 16.45 4.60
CA SER A 49 -4.33 15.97 3.37
C SER A 49 -3.70 14.68 2.85
N VAL A 50 -4.48 13.87 2.12
CA VAL A 50 -3.99 12.65 1.44
C VAL A 50 -2.76 12.94 0.57
N GLU A 51 -2.73 14.07 -0.14
CA GLU A 51 -1.60 14.41 -1.01
C GLU A 51 -0.34 14.71 -0.20
N GLN A 52 -0.44 15.46 0.89
CA GLN A 52 0.69 15.67 1.80
C GLN A 52 1.16 14.37 2.46
N LYS A 53 0.24 13.48 2.84
CA LYS A 53 0.59 12.13 3.32
C LYS A 53 1.37 11.36 2.26
N ARG A 54 0.99 11.43 0.98
CA ARG A 54 1.74 10.81 -0.11
C ARG A 54 3.15 11.37 -0.26
N LEU A 55 3.34 12.68 -0.11
CA LEU A 55 4.68 13.26 -0.10
C LEU A 55 5.52 12.72 1.06
N ALA A 56 4.92 12.55 2.25
CA ALA A 56 5.59 11.92 3.38
C ALA A 56 5.95 10.44 3.10
N VAL A 57 5.04 9.67 2.49
CA VAL A 57 5.28 8.28 2.04
C VAL A 57 6.45 8.21 1.05
N ASN A 58 6.46 9.08 0.03
CA ASN A 58 7.53 9.14 -0.96
C ASN A 58 8.87 9.45 -0.28
N ARG A 59 8.88 10.37 0.68
CA ARG A 59 10.09 10.69 1.42
C ARG A 59 10.59 9.51 2.25
N MET A 60 9.70 8.81 2.97
CA MET A 60 10.09 7.59 3.69
C MET A 60 10.66 6.52 2.74
N SER A 61 10.07 6.37 1.56
CA SER A 61 10.59 5.48 0.51
C SER A 61 11.99 5.87 0.06
N GLU A 62 12.27 7.16 -0.17
CA GLU A 62 13.62 7.62 -0.53
C GLU A 62 14.65 7.38 0.58
N LEU A 63 14.26 7.67 1.83
CA LEU A 63 15.12 7.48 3.01
C LEU A 63 15.45 6.00 3.24
N SER A 64 14.59 5.06 2.80
CA SER A 64 14.86 3.62 2.93
C SER A 64 16.19 3.21 2.27
N ARG A 65 16.60 3.90 1.20
CA ARG A 65 17.87 3.64 0.48
C ARG A 65 19.11 4.01 1.29
N GLN A 66 18.95 4.84 2.31
CA GLN A 66 20.03 5.28 3.18
C GLN A 66 20.20 4.33 4.38
N LEU A 67 19.22 3.47 4.66
CA LEU A 67 19.21 2.60 5.83
C LEU A 67 20.41 1.66 5.93
N PRO A 68 20.90 1.01 4.85
CA PRO A 68 22.04 0.11 4.94
C PRO A 68 23.33 0.75 5.50
N ASN A 69 23.45 2.07 5.40
CA ASN A 69 24.61 2.84 5.88
C ASN A 69 24.29 3.66 7.14
N SER A 70 23.23 3.31 7.88
CA SER A 70 22.75 4.06 9.03
C SER A 70 22.52 3.16 10.24
N ASN A 71 22.46 3.77 11.43
CA ASN A 71 22.05 3.08 12.67
C ASN A 71 20.53 3.06 12.88
N VAL A 72 19.75 3.50 11.89
CA VAL A 72 18.29 3.58 11.98
C VAL A 72 17.69 2.25 11.56
N GLN A 73 16.86 1.66 12.42
CA GLN A 73 16.16 0.42 12.09
C GLN A 73 15.13 0.64 10.98
N PRO A 74 15.03 -0.24 9.96
CA PRO A 74 14.04 -0.11 8.89
C PRO A 74 12.60 0.01 9.40
N SER A 75 12.29 -0.64 10.52
CA SER A 75 10.99 -0.59 11.20
C SER A 75 10.54 0.82 11.59
N ARG A 76 11.48 1.75 11.84
CA ARG A 76 11.14 3.15 12.12
C ARG A 76 10.47 3.84 10.93
N LEU A 77 10.77 3.41 9.70
CA LEU A 77 10.18 3.96 8.49
C LEU A 77 8.95 3.16 8.05
N TYR A 78 8.99 1.83 8.07
CA TYR A 78 7.86 1.04 7.57
C TYR A 78 6.69 0.92 8.56
N ASN A 79 6.89 1.05 9.88
CA ASN A 79 5.78 0.94 10.83
C ASN A 79 4.73 2.06 10.67
N PRO A 80 5.12 3.34 10.52
CA PRO A 80 4.16 4.39 10.17
C PRO A 80 3.40 4.12 8.87
N LEU A 81 4.09 3.62 7.84
CA LEU A 81 3.47 3.22 6.57
C LEU A 81 2.43 2.12 6.79
N LEU A 82 2.74 1.07 7.57
CA LEU A 82 1.79 0.02 7.92
C LEU A 82 0.59 0.54 8.74
N GLY A 83 0.81 1.56 9.57
CA GLY A 83 -0.27 2.25 10.30
C GLY A 83 -1.26 2.91 9.35
N ALA A 84 -0.73 3.71 8.41
CA ALA A 84 -1.51 4.42 7.40
C ALA A 84 -2.06 3.50 6.27
N LEU A 85 -1.60 2.24 6.19
CA LEU A 85 -2.15 1.26 5.26
C LEU A 85 -3.53 0.73 5.69
N ARG A 86 -3.97 1.00 6.91
CA ARG A 86 -5.29 0.57 7.40
C ARG A 86 -6.40 1.36 6.71
N PRO A 87 -7.52 0.74 6.30
CA PRO A 87 -8.59 1.46 5.62
C PRO A 87 -9.33 2.42 6.57
N GLU A 88 -9.32 3.70 6.23
CA GLU A 88 -10.14 4.74 6.85
C GLU A 88 -11.31 5.10 5.92
N LYS A 89 -12.54 4.72 6.32
CA LYS A 89 -13.76 4.87 5.49
C LYS A 89 -14.21 6.33 5.32
N ASN A 90 -13.80 7.22 6.23
CA ASN A 90 -14.22 8.62 6.25
C ASN A 90 -13.23 9.54 5.50
N VAL A 91 -12.15 8.99 4.96
CA VAL A 91 -11.16 9.75 4.21
C VAL A 91 -11.40 9.54 2.72
N LYS A 92 -11.76 10.62 2.03
CA LYS A 92 -11.93 10.61 0.58
C LYS A 92 -10.60 10.24 -0.09
N ASP A 93 -10.69 9.42 -1.14
CA ASP A 93 -9.53 8.99 -1.95
C ASP A 93 -8.42 8.29 -1.15
N HIS A 94 -8.77 7.71 0.01
CA HIS A 94 -7.79 7.05 0.86
C HIS A 94 -7.13 5.83 0.19
N HIS A 95 -7.83 5.18 -0.75
CA HIS A 95 -7.24 4.11 -1.57
C HIS A 95 -5.99 4.59 -2.33
N VAL A 96 -5.93 5.86 -2.75
CA VAL A 96 -4.76 6.44 -3.44
C VAL A 96 -3.54 6.49 -2.52
N LEU A 97 -3.72 6.92 -1.27
CA LEU A 97 -2.64 6.88 -0.27
C LEU A 97 -2.15 5.44 -0.06
N ARG A 98 -3.08 4.50 0.03
CA ARG A 98 -2.78 3.10 0.34
C ARG A 98 -2.08 2.38 -0.82
N ILE A 99 -2.40 2.72 -2.07
CA ILE A 99 -1.62 2.31 -3.25
C ILE A 99 -0.18 2.82 -3.12
N ALA A 100 0.00 4.12 -2.85
CA ALA A 100 1.34 4.72 -2.70
C ALA A 100 2.13 4.07 -1.55
N ILE A 101 1.46 3.71 -0.45
CA ILE A 101 2.08 2.99 0.67
C ILE A 101 2.55 1.59 0.24
N CYS A 102 1.70 0.80 -0.42
CA CYS A 102 2.11 -0.51 -0.94
C CYS A 102 3.35 -0.37 -1.83
N GLU A 103 3.31 0.56 -2.78
CA GLU A 103 4.43 0.81 -3.69
C GLU A 103 5.70 1.28 -2.97
N ALA A 104 5.59 2.11 -1.93
CA ALA A 104 6.72 2.52 -1.12
C ALA A 104 7.34 1.35 -0.34
N LEU A 105 6.50 0.46 0.20
CA LEU A 105 6.93 -0.70 0.99
C LEU A 105 7.82 -1.67 0.21
N ARG A 106 7.78 -1.64 -1.13
CA ARG A 106 8.68 -2.43 -1.98
C ARG A 106 10.17 -2.10 -1.76
N ASN A 107 10.50 -0.85 -1.42
CA ASN A 107 11.90 -0.44 -1.21
C ASN A 107 12.49 -1.02 0.07
N PHE A 108 11.67 -1.67 0.90
CA PHE A 108 12.09 -2.35 2.11
C PHE A 108 12.28 -3.85 1.91
N ALA A 109 12.00 -4.39 0.71
CA ALA A 109 11.94 -5.84 0.46
C ALA A 109 13.27 -6.57 0.72
N ASP A 110 14.40 -5.89 0.56
CA ASP A 110 15.74 -6.47 0.76
C ASP A 110 16.37 -6.12 2.12
N LEU A 111 15.70 -5.26 2.92
CA LEU A 111 16.22 -4.81 4.21
C LEU A 111 16.02 -5.86 5.30
N ASP A 112 16.77 -5.74 6.40
CA ASP A 112 16.55 -6.62 7.55
C ASP A 112 15.22 -6.36 8.22
N GLY A 113 14.50 -7.44 8.56
CA GLY A 113 13.14 -7.38 9.10
C GLY A 113 12.03 -7.25 8.07
N SER A 114 12.36 -7.21 6.77
CA SER A 114 11.41 -7.14 5.63
C SER A 114 10.28 -8.17 5.70
N ALA A 115 10.56 -9.39 6.18
CA ALA A 115 9.58 -10.46 6.33
C ALA A 115 8.31 -10.04 7.11
N GLN A 116 8.42 -9.07 8.02
CA GLN A 116 7.30 -8.54 8.81
C GLN A 116 6.25 -7.82 7.94
N LEU A 117 6.61 -7.38 6.73
CA LEU A 117 5.73 -6.69 5.79
C LEU A 117 4.81 -7.65 5.01
N ILE A 118 5.22 -8.92 4.87
CA ILE A 118 4.50 -9.90 4.04
C ILE A 118 3.11 -10.19 4.60
N GLY A 119 2.97 -10.36 5.90
CA GLY A 119 1.68 -10.60 6.55
C GLY A 119 0.66 -9.47 6.32
N PRO A 120 1.00 -8.20 6.65
CA PRO A 120 0.17 -7.05 6.33
C PRO A 120 -0.20 -6.92 4.84
N LEU A 121 0.77 -7.02 3.93
CA LEU A 121 0.52 -6.95 2.49
C LEU A 121 -0.38 -8.09 2.00
N GLY A 122 -0.18 -9.31 2.53
CA GLY A 122 -1.03 -10.46 2.26
C GLY A 122 -2.48 -10.22 2.68
N ARG A 123 -2.71 -9.64 3.86
CA ARG A 123 -4.06 -9.28 4.32
C ARG A 123 -4.73 -8.27 3.39
N VAL A 124 -4.02 -7.21 2.97
CA VAL A 124 -4.55 -6.21 2.03
C VAL A 124 -4.91 -6.86 0.69
N MET A 125 -4.05 -7.70 0.14
CA MET A 125 -4.32 -8.42 -1.11
C MET A 125 -5.54 -9.35 -1.01
N MET A 126 -5.74 -10.03 0.14
CA MET A 126 -6.80 -11.00 0.34
C MET A 126 -8.16 -10.40 0.73
N ASP A 127 -8.21 -9.12 1.09
CA ASP A 127 -9.46 -8.44 1.44
C ASP A 127 -10.32 -8.22 0.19
N SER A 128 -11.54 -8.75 0.15
CA SER A 128 -12.46 -8.57 -0.99
C SER A 128 -13.18 -7.24 -1.00
N ASP A 129 -13.31 -6.61 0.16
CA ASP A 129 -14.00 -5.32 0.28
C ASP A 129 -13.04 -4.15 -0.01
N GLU A 130 -11.78 -4.49 -0.30
CA GLU A 130 -10.72 -3.59 -0.66
C GLU A 130 -10.82 -3.11 -2.11
N HIS A 131 -10.39 -1.87 -2.34
CA HIS A 131 -10.23 -1.32 -3.67
C HIS A 131 -9.26 -2.18 -4.51
N GLU A 132 -9.69 -2.58 -5.71
CA GLU A 132 -8.98 -3.56 -6.53
C GLU A 132 -7.51 -3.16 -6.78
N GLU A 133 -7.25 -1.88 -7.06
CA GLU A 133 -5.89 -1.39 -7.28
C GLU A 133 -5.00 -1.46 -6.03
N VAL A 134 -5.56 -1.30 -4.83
CA VAL A 134 -4.80 -1.45 -3.57
C VAL A 134 -4.38 -2.91 -3.40
N ARG A 135 -5.30 -3.85 -3.67
CA ARG A 135 -5.01 -5.30 -3.67
C ARG A 135 -3.92 -5.65 -4.67
N ALA A 136 -4.01 -5.08 -5.87
CA ALA A 136 -3.05 -5.30 -6.95
C ALA A 136 -1.67 -4.72 -6.62
N ALA A 137 -1.61 -3.53 -6.01
CA ALA A 137 -0.37 -2.93 -5.53
C ALA A 137 0.29 -3.80 -4.46
N ALA A 138 -0.49 -4.34 -3.51
CA ALA A 138 0.02 -5.28 -2.50
C ALA A 138 0.58 -6.56 -3.12
N ALA A 139 -0.11 -7.15 -4.10
CA ALA A 139 0.35 -8.34 -4.82
C ALA A 139 1.67 -8.09 -5.58
N ARG A 140 1.77 -6.98 -6.33
CA ARG A 140 3.02 -6.59 -7.00
C ARG A 140 4.16 -6.39 -6.02
N THR A 141 3.87 -5.73 -4.90
CA THR A 141 4.85 -5.45 -3.86
C THR A 141 5.38 -6.75 -3.25
N LEU A 142 4.52 -7.73 -2.97
CA LEU A 142 4.93 -9.06 -2.50
C LEU A 142 5.88 -9.77 -3.47
N ALA A 143 5.76 -9.53 -4.78
CA ALA A 143 6.65 -10.12 -5.78
C ALA A 143 8.11 -9.63 -5.69
N ASP A 144 8.35 -8.51 -5.00
CA ASP A 144 9.69 -7.96 -4.79
C ASP A 144 10.42 -8.56 -3.58
N PHE A 145 9.70 -9.28 -2.68
CA PHE A 145 10.29 -9.90 -1.48
C PHE A 145 11.02 -11.20 -1.82
N ARG A 146 12.12 -11.09 -2.58
CA ARG A 146 12.92 -12.23 -3.03
C ARG A 146 13.76 -12.85 -1.92
N LYS A 147 14.26 -12.04 -0.97
CA LYS A 147 14.97 -12.51 0.24
C LYS A 147 14.07 -13.44 1.07
N ASP A 148 12.80 -13.06 1.19
CA ASP A 148 11.76 -13.80 1.90
C ASP A 148 10.81 -14.55 0.94
N ARG A 149 11.36 -15.02 -0.20
CA ARG A 149 10.57 -15.61 -1.31
C ARG A 149 9.55 -16.62 -0.84
N SER A 150 9.89 -17.44 0.16
CA SER A 150 8.99 -18.50 0.60
C SER A 150 7.68 -17.98 1.17
N ALA A 151 7.74 -17.01 2.07
CA ALA A 151 6.57 -16.42 2.68
C ALA A 151 5.76 -15.60 1.66
N ALA A 152 6.43 -14.91 0.74
CA ALA A 152 5.78 -14.16 -0.33
C ALA A 152 4.99 -15.06 -1.28
N VAL A 153 5.59 -16.19 -1.69
CA VAL A 153 4.92 -17.21 -2.53
C VAL A 153 3.72 -17.81 -1.82
N GLU A 154 3.83 -18.15 -0.53
CA GLU A 154 2.72 -18.70 0.24
C GLU A 154 1.55 -17.71 0.34
N ALA A 155 1.82 -16.43 0.59
CA ALA A 155 0.80 -15.39 0.60
C ALA A 155 0.08 -15.27 -0.76
N LEU A 156 0.84 -15.26 -1.86
CA LEU A 156 0.30 -15.17 -3.22
C LEU A 156 -0.48 -16.43 -3.62
N ILE A 157 -0.02 -17.63 -3.27
CA ILE A 157 -0.73 -18.89 -3.51
C ILE A 157 -2.05 -18.92 -2.74
N SER A 158 -2.04 -18.51 -1.47
CA SER A 158 -3.25 -18.43 -0.65
C SER A 158 -4.29 -17.50 -1.28
N ALA A 159 -3.86 -16.33 -1.74
CA ALA A 159 -4.75 -15.40 -2.43
C ALA A 159 -5.25 -15.95 -3.77
N LEU A 160 -4.40 -16.62 -4.56
CA LEU A 160 -4.82 -17.22 -5.83
C LEU A 160 -5.85 -18.32 -5.64
N ASN A 161 -5.66 -19.20 -4.65
CA ASN A 161 -6.62 -20.25 -4.34
C ASN A 161 -7.96 -19.65 -3.91
N LYS A 162 -7.95 -18.60 -3.09
CA LYS A 162 -9.17 -17.88 -2.70
C LYS A 162 -9.93 -17.31 -3.91
N GLU A 163 -9.23 -16.77 -4.90
CA GLU A 163 -9.87 -16.29 -6.13
C GLU A 163 -10.34 -17.41 -7.06
N LEU A 164 -9.63 -18.54 -7.10
CA LEU A 164 -10.08 -19.74 -7.81
C LEU A 164 -11.37 -20.30 -7.20
N ASP A 165 -11.47 -20.36 -5.87
CA ASP A 165 -12.65 -20.84 -5.15
C ASP A 165 -13.86 -19.93 -5.39
N ARG A 166 -13.64 -18.61 -5.52
CA ARG A 166 -14.67 -17.63 -5.89
C ARG A 166 -15.13 -17.76 -7.33
N GLY A 167 -14.29 -18.31 -8.21
CA GLY A 167 -14.50 -18.31 -9.66
C GLY A 167 -14.36 -16.90 -10.27
N PRO A 168 -14.37 -16.81 -11.60
CA PRO A 168 -14.20 -15.55 -12.30
C PRO A 168 -15.42 -14.64 -12.16
N ASN A 169 -15.17 -13.38 -11.80
CA ASN A 169 -16.14 -12.30 -11.83
C ASN A 169 -15.46 -11.00 -12.30
N SER A 170 -16.25 -9.95 -12.52
CA SER A 170 -15.74 -8.65 -13.00
C SER A 170 -14.72 -8.01 -12.06
N ASN A 171 -14.81 -8.30 -10.76
CA ASN A 171 -14.08 -7.60 -9.71
C ASN A 171 -12.83 -8.35 -9.25
N ASN A 172 -12.62 -9.59 -9.73
CA ASN A 172 -11.45 -10.39 -9.36
C ASN A 172 -10.55 -10.79 -10.54
N THR A 173 -10.95 -10.51 -11.77
CA THR A 173 -10.20 -10.91 -12.96
C THR A 173 -8.84 -10.23 -13.02
N SER A 174 -8.77 -8.92 -12.73
CA SER A 174 -7.51 -8.17 -12.84
C SER A 174 -6.57 -8.49 -11.67
N ILE A 175 -7.06 -8.56 -10.43
CA ILE A 175 -6.23 -9.03 -9.30
C ILE A 175 -5.71 -10.47 -9.50
N THR A 176 -6.52 -11.40 -10.03
CA THR A 176 -6.05 -12.76 -10.35
C THR A 176 -4.93 -12.76 -11.38
N SER A 177 -5.05 -11.91 -12.40
CA SER A 177 -3.99 -11.69 -13.39
C SER A 177 -2.70 -11.19 -12.74
N VAL A 178 -2.80 -10.21 -11.84
CA VAL A 178 -1.65 -9.65 -11.13
C VAL A 178 -1.00 -10.69 -10.21
N ILE A 179 -1.78 -11.52 -9.51
CA ILE A 179 -1.24 -12.60 -8.67
C ILE A 179 -0.48 -13.63 -9.53
N CYS A 180 -1.01 -14.00 -10.70
CA CYS A 180 -0.31 -14.91 -11.62
C CYS A 180 1.05 -14.36 -12.04
N VAL A 181 1.09 -13.10 -12.48
CA VAL A 181 2.34 -12.41 -12.85
C VAL A 181 3.31 -12.37 -11.66
N SER A 182 2.82 -12.04 -10.47
CA SER A 182 3.62 -11.93 -9.25
C SER A 182 4.26 -13.27 -8.85
N LEU A 183 3.51 -14.38 -8.97
CA LEU A 183 4.03 -15.74 -8.76
C LEU A 183 5.11 -16.09 -9.79
N GLY A 184 4.91 -15.73 -11.06
CA GLY A 184 5.92 -15.90 -12.11
C GLY A 184 7.20 -15.12 -11.81
N THR A 185 7.08 -13.88 -11.35
CA THR A 185 8.22 -13.04 -10.95
C THR A 185 9.06 -13.68 -9.84
N LEU A 186 8.44 -14.39 -8.89
CA LEU A 186 9.14 -15.10 -7.80
C LEU A 186 9.74 -16.44 -8.25
N ARG A 187 9.27 -17.01 -9.37
CA ARG A 187 9.79 -18.21 -10.03
C ARG A 187 9.80 -19.47 -9.15
N ASP A 188 8.96 -19.53 -8.12
CA ASP A 188 8.93 -20.67 -7.19
C ASP A 188 8.02 -21.79 -7.70
N LYS A 189 8.58 -22.99 -7.85
CA LYS A 189 7.87 -24.17 -8.37
C LYS A 189 6.60 -24.56 -7.59
N ARG A 190 6.45 -24.13 -6.33
CA ARG A 190 5.20 -24.35 -5.56
C ARG A 190 3.99 -23.69 -6.21
N ALA A 191 4.19 -22.66 -7.04
CA ALA A 191 3.13 -22.01 -7.79
C ALA A 191 2.57 -22.85 -8.95
N LEU A 192 3.21 -23.97 -9.31
CA LEU A 192 2.83 -24.84 -10.44
C LEU A 192 1.34 -25.22 -10.39
N VAL A 193 0.91 -25.85 -9.30
CA VAL A 193 -0.46 -26.39 -9.19
C VAL A 193 -1.51 -25.26 -9.21
N PRO A 194 -1.39 -24.18 -8.40
CA PRO A 194 -2.30 -23.05 -8.48
C PRO A 194 -2.37 -22.41 -9.87
N LEU A 195 -1.24 -22.19 -10.55
CA LEU A 195 -1.20 -21.59 -11.88
C LEU A 195 -1.85 -22.50 -12.94
N MET A 196 -1.63 -23.82 -12.86
CA MET A 196 -2.31 -24.79 -13.75
C MET A 196 -3.84 -24.74 -13.57
N LYS A 197 -4.33 -24.62 -12.33
CA LYS A 197 -5.77 -24.46 -12.06
C LYS A 197 -6.33 -23.22 -12.76
N VAL A 198 -5.59 -22.09 -12.77
CA VAL A 198 -6.01 -20.88 -13.51
C VAL A 198 -6.08 -21.17 -15.01
N VAL A 199 -5.10 -21.86 -15.58
CA VAL A 199 -5.11 -22.22 -17.01
C VAL A 199 -6.30 -23.10 -17.38
N GLN A 200 -6.72 -24.01 -16.50
CA GLN A 200 -7.84 -24.93 -16.70
C GLN A 200 -9.21 -24.34 -16.33
N SER A 201 -9.22 -23.17 -15.67
CA SER A 201 -10.44 -22.52 -15.20
C SER A 201 -11.23 -21.81 -16.31
N SER A 202 -12.35 -21.19 -15.93
CA SER A 202 -13.17 -20.29 -16.74
C SER A 202 -12.71 -18.82 -16.71
N PHE A 203 -11.57 -18.49 -16.09
CA PHE A 203 -11.06 -17.10 -16.11
C PHE A 203 -10.82 -16.59 -17.54
N PRO A 204 -10.87 -15.27 -17.78
CA PRO A 204 -10.65 -14.70 -19.12
C PRO A 204 -9.30 -15.10 -19.74
N ASN A 205 -9.24 -15.15 -21.08
CA ASN A 205 -8.05 -15.58 -21.82
C ASN A 205 -6.79 -14.79 -21.44
N GLN A 206 -6.91 -13.50 -21.11
CA GLN A 206 -5.77 -12.71 -20.62
C GLN A 206 -5.19 -13.28 -19.32
N THR A 207 -6.04 -13.61 -18.33
CA THR A 207 -5.61 -14.21 -17.07
C THR A 207 -4.96 -15.58 -17.30
N LYS A 208 -5.52 -16.40 -18.20
CA LYS A 208 -4.91 -17.69 -18.57
C LYS A 208 -3.55 -17.51 -19.24
N ARG A 209 -3.38 -16.50 -20.11
CA ARG A 209 -2.08 -16.17 -20.72
C ARG A 209 -1.05 -15.79 -19.67
N ASN A 210 -1.42 -14.92 -18.73
CA ASN A 210 -0.53 -14.54 -17.62
C ASN A 210 -0.12 -15.76 -16.77
N ALA A 211 -1.06 -16.68 -16.50
CA ALA A 211 -0.75 -17.93 -15.80
C ALA A 211 0.20 -18.83 -16.58
N LYS A 212 0.03 -18.96 -17.91
CA LYS A 212 0.97 -19.72 -18.77
C LYS A 212 2.36 -19.11 -18.77
N THR A 213 2.49 -17.79 -18.96
CA THR A 213 3.79 -17.10 -18.89
C THR A 213 4.44 -17.27 -17.51
N ALA A 214 3.65 -17.23 -16.42
CA ALA A 214 4.16 -17.51 -15.09
C ALA A 214 4.69 -18.94 -14.95
N LEU A 215 3.98 -19.94 -15.49
CA LEU A 215 4.43 -21.34 -15.52
C LEU A 215 5.76 -21.51 -16.26
N GLU A 216 5.94 -20.83 -17.40
CA GLU A 216 7.17 -20.84 -18.19
C GLU A 216 8.37 -20.25 -17.42
N SER A 217 8.11 -19.29 -16.53
CA SER A 217 9.14 -18.61 -15.75
C SER A 217 9.62 -19.38 -14.51
N LEU A 218 8.91 -20.43 -14.09
CA LEU A 218 9.22 -21.18 -12.87
C LEU A 218 10.63 -21.78 -12.93
N ASP A 219 11.33 -21.72 -11.81
CA ASP A 219 12.65 -22.32 -11.65
C ASP A 219 12.51 -23.79 -11.25
N TRP A 220 13.02 -24.67 -12.11
CA TRP A 220 12.97 -26.12 -11.96
C TRP A 220 14.23 -26.70 -11.28
N GLY A 221 15.23 -25.87 -10.97
CA GLY A 221 16.45 -26.30 -10.28
C GLY A 221 17.33 -27.24 -11.13
N ARG A 222 17.65 -26.81 -12.36
CA ARG A 222 18.67 -27.49 -13.17
C ARG A 222 20.07 -27.31 -12.58
#